data_AF-A0A963VBD3-F1
#
_entry.id   AF-A0A963VBD3-F1
#
_cell.length_a   1.000
_cell.length_b   1.000
_cell.length_c   1.000
_cell.angle_alpha   90.00
_cell.angle_beta   90.00
_cell.angle_gamma   90.00
#
_symmetry.space_group_name_H-M   'P 1'
#
loop_
_entity.id
_entity.type
_entity.pdbx_description
1 polymer ?
#
loop_
_entity_poly.entity_id
_entity_poly.type
_entity_poly.pdbx_seq_one_letter_code
_entity_poly.pdbx_strand_id
1 'polypeptide(L)'
;MSDTTTHLGLPYLLAAQAQKHVTHNDALRLLDAMVQLSVLDRMRTAPPASPADGNRHLVASGATGLWAGWDLNIAFWIDGAWIRLVPRTGWLVWVAAEGLF
;
A
#
# COMPACT_ATOMS: atom_id res chain seq x y z
N MET A 1 11.05 -10.51 -9.80
CA MET A 1 10.91 -10.02 -8.41
C MET A 1 11.92 -8.91 -8.25
N SER A 2 11.49 -7.72 -7.82
CA SER A 2 12.40 -6.60 -7.60
C SER A 2 13.18 -6.84 -6.31
N ASP A 3 14.49 -6.54 -6.31
CA ASP A 3 15.33 -6.59 -5.11
C ASP A 3 15.20 -5.31 -4.27
N THR A 4 14.31 -4.39 -4.67
CA THR A 4 14.03 -3.13 -3.98
C THR A 4 12.53 -2.89 -3.82
N THR A 5 12.15 -2.08 -2.84
CA THR A 5 10.78 -1.56 -2.67
C THR A 5 10.36 -0.66 -3.82
N THR A 6 9.04 -0.49 -4.02
CA THR A 6 8.49 0.14 -5.22
C THR A 6 8.63 1.66 -5.24
N HIS A 7 8.37 2.34 -4.12
CA HIS A 7 8.35 3.80 -4.08
C HIS A 7 9.68 4.42 -3.68
N LEU A 8 10.33 3.83 -2.68
CA LEU A 8 11.53 4.36 -2.04
C LEU A 8 12.82 3.71 -2.56
N GLY A 9 12.72 2.62 -3.31
CA GLY A 9 13.90 1.89 -3.81
C GLY A 9 14.76 1.31 -2.69
N LEU A 10 14.17 0.98 -1.53
CA LEU A 10 14.93 0.41 -0.41
C LEU A 10 15.30 -1.04 -0.73
N PRO A 11 16.57 -1.45 -0.55
CA PRO A 11 17.00 -2.81 -0.86
C PRO A 11 16.39 -3.81 0.13
N TYR A 12 15.88 -4.93 -0.40
CA TYR A 12 15.46 -6.06 0.40
C TYR A 12 16.66 -6.88 0.88
N LEU A 13 16.50 -7.51 2.04
CA LEU A 13 17.47 -8.48 2.52
C LEU A 13 17.33 -9.80 1.74
N LEU A 14 18.45 -10.32 1.23
CA LEU A 14 18.51 -11.62 0.57
C LEU A 14 18.36 -12.77 1.58
N ALA A 15 17.85 -13.90 1.09
CA ALA A 15 17.69 -15.10 1.91
C ALA A 15 19.06 -15.71 2.27
N ALA A 16 19.45 -15.66 3.55
CA ALA A 16 20.73 -16.25 3.98
C ALA A 16 20.81 -16.72 5.45
N GLN A 17 20.08 -16.10 6.40
CA GLN A 17 20.25 -16.42 7.83
C GLN A 17 18.93 -16.39 8.62
N ALA A 18 18.43 -17.58 9.00
CA ALA A 18 17.29 -17.77 9.91
C ALA A 18 15.99 -17.00 9.54
N GLN A 19 15.69 -16.88 8.25
CA GLN A 19 14.46 -16.23 7.74
C GLN A 19 14.20 -14.79 8.23
N LYS A 20 15.21 -14.09 8.77
CA LYS A 20 15.09 -12.68 9.20
C LYS A 20 14.65 -11.73 8.09
N HIS A 21 14.98 -12.08 6.85
CA HIS A 21 14.56 -11.35 5.66
C HIS A 21 13.04 -11.29 5.54
N VAL A 22 12.28 -12.29 6.02
CA VAL A 22 10.82 -12.30 5.90
C VAL A 22 10.23 -11.12 6.67
N THR A 23 10.40 -11.10 7.99
CA THR A 23 9.81 -10.07 8.85
C THR A 23 10.38 -8.68 8.59
N HIS A 24 11.67 -8.59 8.25
CA HIS A 24 12.30 -7.31 7.93
C HIS A 24 11.81 -6.76 6.59
N ASN A 25 11.74 -7.57 5.53
CA ASN A 25 11.26 -7.12 4.24
C ASN A 25 9.77 -6.76 4.30
N ASP A 26 8.97 -7.44 5.14
CA ASP A 26 7.59 -7.03 5.40
C ASP A 26 7.51 -5.64 6.06
N ALA A 27 8.38 -5.35 7.02
CA ALA A 27 8.47 -4.00 7.59
C ALA A 27 8.89 -2.96 6.55
N LEU A 28 9.82 -3.29 5.64
CA LEU A 28 10.23 -2.42 4.54
C LEU A 28 9.07 -2.17 3.56
N ARG A 29 8.29 -3.18 3.19
CA ARG A 29 7.09 -3.04 2.35
C ARG A 29 6.08 -2.08 2.98
N LEU A 30 5.85 -2.20 4.29
CA LEU A 30 4.94 -1.30 5.02
C LEU A 30 5.47 0.13 5.04
N LEU A 31 6.76 0.34 5.31
CA LEU A 31 7.38 1.66 5.28
C LEU A 31 7.31 2.29 3.88
N ASP A 32 7.58 1.52 2.84
CA ASP A 32 7.49 1.97 1.45
C ASP A 32 6.08 2.46 1.07
N ALA A 33 5.05 1.82 1.61
CA ALA A 33 3.67 2.23 1.35
C ALA A 33 3.26 3.49 2.12
N MET A 34 3.79 3.70 3.33
CA MET A 34 3.36 4.76 4.26
C MET A 34 4.20 6.04 4.20
N VAL A 35 5.49 5.95 3.88
CA VAL A 35 6.36 7.14 3.79
C VAL A 35 5.97 7.96 2.56
N GLN A 36 5.79 9.27 2.76
CA GLN A 36 5.26 10.17 1.73
C GLN A 36 3.96 9.60 1.12
N LEU A 37 3.00 9.28 1.99
CA LEU A 37 1.76 8.61 1.60
C LEU A 37 1.02 9.40 0.53
N SER A 38 0.90 8.79 -0.65
CA SER A 38 0.14 9.30 -1.78
C SER A 38 -0.75 8.19 -2.32
N VAL A 39 -2.04 8.48 -2.50
CA VAL A 39 -3.00 7.59 -3.14
C VAL A 39 -3.37 8.11 -4.52
N LEU A 40 -3.73 7.20 -5.42
CA LEU A 40 -4.20 7.54 -6.75
C LEU A 40 -5.56 8.24 -6.68
N ASP A 41 -6.47 7.74 -5.85
CA ASP A 41 -7.82 8.29 -5.67
C ASP A 41 -8.38 7.94 -4.28
N ARG A 42 -9.47 8.63 -3.90
CA ARG A 42 -10.19 8.44 -2.62
C ARG A 42 -11.69 8.11 -2.75
N MET A 43 -12.17 7.90 -3.96
CA MET A 43 -13.60 7.75 -4.27
C MET A 43 -13.98 6.33 -4.68
N ARG A 44 -13.01 5.44 -4.83
CA ARG A 44 -13.23 4.07 -5.28
C ARG A 44 -13.64 3.15 -4.14
N THR A 45 -14.64 2.32 -4.40
CA THR A 45 -15.19 1.33 -3.46
C THR A 45 -14.84 -0.12 -3.79
N ALA A 46 -14.29 -0.40 -4.98
CA ALA A 46 -13.92 -1.75 -5.40
C ALA A 46 -12.50 -1.74 -6.02
N PRO A 47 -11.71 -2.81 -5.86
CA PRO A 47 -10.37 -2.86 -6.44
C PRO A 47 -10.41 -2.71 -7.97
N PRO A 48 -9.48 -1.95 -8.59
CA PRO A 48 -9.34 -1.95 -10.04
C PRO A 48 -8.97 -3.34 -10.55
N ALA A 49 -9.42 -3.69 -11.77
CA ALA A 49 -9.22 -5.03 -12.34
C ALA A 49 -7.75 -5.35 -12.67
N SER A 50 -6.92 -4.32 -12.86
CA SER A 50 -5.50 -4.48 -13.21
C SER A 50 -4.65 -3.45 -12.46
N PRO A 51 -4.43 -3.65 -11.15
CA PRO A 51 -3.54 -2.81 -10.38
C PRO A 51 -2.07 -3.06 -10.75
N ALA A 52 -1.25 -2.02 -10.66
CA ALA A 52 0.20 -2.12 -10.73
C ALA A 52 0.80 -2.14 -9.31
N ASP A 53 1.95 -2.80 -9.15
CA ASP A 53 2.70 -2.75 -7.89
C ASP A 53 2.98 -1.30 -7.50
N GLY A 54 2.78 -0.97 -6.23
CA GLY A 54 2.86 0.42 -5.76
C GLY A 54 1.51 1.11 -5.66
N ASN A 55 0.48 0.64 -6.38
CA ASN A 55 -0.81 1.33 -6.37
C ASN A 55 -1.38 1.43 -4.96
N ARG A 56 -1.75 2.64 -4.57
CA ARG A 56 -2.37 2.97 -3.29
C ARG A 56 -3.70 3.68 -3.55
N HIS A 57 -4.76 3.27 -2.88
CA HIS A 57 -6.09 3.90 -2.95
C HIS A 57 -6.61 4.15 -1.53
N LEU A 58 -7.22 5.32 -1.30
CA LEU A 58 -8.04 5.53 -0.12
C LEU A 58 -9.43 4.95 -0.43
N VAL A 59 -9.79 3.88 0.26
CA VAL A 59 -11.04 3.15 -0.02
C VAL A 59 -12.22 3.99 0.46
N ALA A 60 -13.13 4.31 -0.45
CA ALA A 60 -14.35 5.04 -0.12
C ALA A 60 -15.33 4.17 0.69
N SER A 61 -16.27 4.83 1.37
CA SER A 61 -17.34 4.13 2.09
C SER A 61 -18.22 3.30 1.13
N GLY A 62 -18.66 2.14 1.59
CA GLY A 62 -19.35 1.15 0.78
C GLY A 62 -18.39 0.20 0.08
N ALA A 63 -17.27 -0.14 0.70
CA ALA A 63 -16.24 -0.98 0.11
C ALA A 63 -16.76 -2.39 -0.25
N THR A 64 -16.36 -2.92 -1.40
CA THR A 64 -16.84 -4.19 -1.96
C THR A 64 -15.70 -5.07 -2.49
N GLY A 65 -16.03 -6.31 -2.86
CA GLY A 65 -15.06 -7.27 -3.39
C GLY A 65 -13.95 -7.57 -2.38
N LEU A 66 -12.69 -7.59 -2.85
CA LEU A 66 -11.53 -7.82 -1.98
C LEU A 66 -11.33 -6.71 -0.93
N TRP A 67 -11.96 -5.55 -1.09
CA TRP A 67 -11.88 -4.43 -0.15
C TRP A 67 -13.08 -4.39 0.82
N ALA A 68 -13.97 -5.38 0.83
CA ALA A 68 -15.11 -5.38 1.74
C ALA A 68 -14.67 -5.20 3.21
N GLY A 69 -15.22 -4.20 3.89
CA GLY A 69 -14.85 -3.83 5.27
C GLY A 69 -13.53 -3.06 5.40
N TRP A 70 -13.00 -2.51 4.31
CA TRP A 70 -11.79 -1.68 4.30
C TRP A 70 -12.10 -0.20 4.12
N ASP A 71 -13.36 0.19 4.30
CA ASP A 71 -13.84 1.56 4.25
C ASP A 71 -12.91 2.52 4.99
N LEU A 72 -12.54 3.63 4.35
CA LEU A 72 -11.67 4.68 4.89
C LEU A 72 -10.24 4.22 5.24
N ASN A 73 -9.83 3.03 4.81
CA ASN A 73 -8.44 2.55 4.94
C ASN A 73 -7.67 2.76 3.63
N ILE A 74 -6.35 2.60 3.67
CA ILE A 74 -5.54 2.57 2.45
C ILE A 74 -5.41 1.14 1.96
N ALA A 75 -5.79 0.90 0.71
CA ALA A 75 -5.50 -0.34 0.01
C ALA A 75 -4.21 -0.16 -0.80
N PHE A 76 -3.21 -1.00 -0.52
CA PHE A 76 -1.90 -1.00 -1.18
C PHE A 76 -1.70 -2.29 -1.95
N TRP A 77 -1.37 -2.23 -3.25
CA TRP A 77 -1.09 -3.39 -4.09
C TRP A 77 0.40 -3.66 -4.17
N ILE A 78 0.81 -4.87 -3.81
CA ILE A 78 2.18 -5.35 -3.94
C ILE A 78 2.22 -6.86 -4.05
N ASP A 79 3.14 -7.38 -4.86
CA ASP A 79 3.43 -8.82 -4.98
C ASP A 79 2.16 -9.66 -5.28
N GLY A 80 1.20 -9.09 -6.03
CA GLY A 80 -0.03 -9.78 -6.42
C GLY A 80 -1.14 -9.79 -5.35
N ALA A 81 -1.01 -9.02 -4.27
CA ALA A 81 -2.00 -8.96 -3.19
C ALA A 81 -2.31 -7.53 -2.75
N TRP A 82 -3.54 -7.32 -2.25
CA TRP A 82 -3.91 -6.10 -1.53
C TRP A 82 -3.53 -6.22 -0.06
N ILE A 83 -2.85 -5.21 0.45
CA ILE A 83 -2.55 -5.01 1.86
C ILE A 83 -3.43 -3.87 2.37
N ARG A 84 -4.13 -4.10 3.48
CA ARG A 84 -4.89 -3.06 4.19
C ARG A 84 -3.97 -2.33 5.17
N LEU A 85 -3.80 -1.03 4.98
CA LEU A 85 -3.15 -0.17 5.96
C LEU A 85 -4.24 0.62 6.70
N VAL A 86 -4.27 0.48 8.03
CA VAL A 86 -5.25 1.14 8.89
C VAL A 86 -4.71 2.52 9.29
N PRO A 87 -5.33 3.63 8.83
CA PRO A 87 -4.86 4.96 9.19
C PRO A 87 -4.90 5.18 10.70
N ARG A 88 -3.94 5.94 11.21
CA ARG A 88 -3.91 6.38 12.62
C ARG A 88 -4.09 7.89 12.69
N THR A 89 -4.52 8.38 13.85
CA THR A 89 -4.60 9.82 14.12
C THR A 89 -3.28 10.51 13.77
N GLY A 90 -3.35 11.60 13.00
CA GLY A 90 -2.20 12.38 12.54
C GLY A 90 -1.62 11.96 11.19
N TRP A 91 -2.12 10.90 10.55
CA TRP A 91 -1.73 10.57 9.19
C TRP A 91 -2.23 11.62 8.21
N LEU A 92 -1.37 11.99 7.26
CA LEU A 92 -1.70 12.81 6.11
C LEU A 92 -1.52 11.96 4.85
N VAL A 93 -2.38 12.15 3.87
CA VAL A 93 -2.33 11.46 2.58
C VAL A 93 -2.50 12.47 1.47
N TRP A 94 -1.66 12.42 0.45
CA TRP A 94 -1.87 13.18 -0.77
C TRP A 94 -2.78 12.40 -1.72
N VAL A 95 -3.79 13.04 -2.29
CA VAL A 95 -4.72 12.47 -3.28
C VAL A 95 -4.31 12.95 -4.67
N ALA A 96 -3.62 12.09 -5.41
CA ALA A 96 -3.02 12.45 -6.70
C ALA A 96 -4.04 12.90 -7.75
N ALA A 97 -5.21 12.24 -7.82
CA ALA A 97 -6.28 12.62 -8.73
C ALA A 97 -6.87 14.03 -8.46
N GLU A 98 -6.72 14.55 -7.24
CA GLU A 98 -7.30 15.83 -6.82
C GLU A 98 -6.25 16.93 -6.61
N GLY A 99 -4.97 16.57 -6.49
CA GLY A 99 -3.89 17.53 -6.28
C GLY A 99 -3.95 18.21 -4.91
N LEU A 100 -4.35 17.48 -3.87
CA LEU A 100 -4.51 17.98 -2.50
C LEU A 100 -4.17 16.93 -1.43
N PHE A 101 -3.98 17.38 -0.19
CA PHE A 101 -3.92 16.53 1.00
C PHE A 101 -5.32 16.29 1.58
#